data_AF-A0A3D3XFM9-F1
#
_entry.id   AF-A0A3D3XFM9-F1
#
_cell.length_a   1.000
_cell.length_b   1.000
_cell.length_c   1.000
_cell.angle_alpha   90.00
_cell.angle_beta   90.00
_cell.angle_gamma   90.00
#
_symmetry.space_group_name_H-M   'P 1'
#
loop_
_entity.id
_entity.type
_entity.pdbx_description
1 polymer ?
#
loop_
_entity_poly.entity_id
_entity_poly.type
_entity_poly.pdbx_seq_one_letter_code
_entity_poly.pdbx_strand_id
1 'polypeptide(L)'
;MKIKCWGARGSIAVSGKEFLKYGGDTTCIEINSKSGDNVIIDAGTGIRGLGDFLMLKGKVSSNILFTHWHWDHVLGFPFYKPLYHPDAQVSVFAPSFEGRSVKETIADLFSSPYFPMAFENIEAELTFHTVNTEPFWIGSLHITPIALSHPNGGMGYKFTEQGRSFVFLTDNELTFKHPGGLNFQEYVAFCDKVDLLLHDGEYSKEDYQKVKGWGHSTYFDALNLALRSEVKKLGIVHHNQGRSDDELDEILDDCKNTIAKQNSALDLYMIRQGMVLTMDEDGITLDAPCSGIEKESNEIRALRQSKKALEKTLQRFGVEKSNEMQKVLTESAQELAQLKSTITVLREELEKMETKKIRSAQEIKSSYNSEISQLKETIEVQREKMTENMISYEEKLQINRQNMFSEITQLKETILVIRKKIEQTDGK
;
A
#
# COMPACT_ATOMS: atom_id res chain seq x y z
N MET A 1 13.66 -36.21 7.85
CA MET A 1 13.69 -34.75 7.63
C MET A 1 14.30 -34.39 6.27
N LYS A 2 13.84 -33.29 5.66
CA LYS A 2 14.40 -32.71 4.42
C LYS A 2 14.80 -31.27 4.67
N ILE A 3 16.06 -30.93 4.40
CA ILE A 3 16.66 -29.62 4.71
C ILE A 3 16.97 -28.91 3.40
N LYS A 4 16.53 -27.68 3.25
CA LYS A 4 16.76 -26.85 2.06
C LYS A 4 17.35 -25.50 2.47
N CYS A 5 18.45 -25.14 1.84
CA CYS A 5 19.05 -23.83 2.00
C CYS A 5 18.39 -22.83 1.04
N TRP A 6 17.84 -21.74 1.58
CA TRP A 6 17.30 -20.63 0.81
C TRP A 6 18.23 -19.42 0.78
N GLY A 7 19.12 -19.30 1.76
CA GLY A 7 20.23 -18.36 1.76
C GLY A 7 21.34 -18.84 2.68
N ALA A 8 22.58 -18.60 2.24
CA ALA A 8 23.81 -19.10 2.87
C ALA A 8 24.86 -18.01 3.11
N ARG A 9 24.56 -16.74 2.81
CA ARG A 9 25.48 -15.62 3.00
C ARG A 9 25.34 -15.00 4.39
N GLY A 10 26.46 -14.55 4.91
CA GLY A 10 26.54 -13.82 6.17
C GLY A 10 26.54 -12.31 5.97
N SER A 11 26.23 -11.57 7.03
CA SER A 11 26.28 -10.10 7.18
C SER A 11 25.31 -9.31 6.29
N ILE A 12 25.34 -9.51 4.96
CA ILE A 12 24.48 -8.81 4.01
C ILE A 12 24.33 -9.62 2.72
N ALA A 13 23.18 -9.46 2.07
CA ALA A 13 22.94 -10.07 0.77
C ALA A 13 23.86 -9.48 -0.30
N VAL A 14 24.27 -10.32 -1.25
CA VAL A 14 25.14 -9.93 -2.36
C VAL A 14 24.55 -10.31 -3.71
N SER A 15 24.98 -9.62 -4.75
CA SER A 15 24.57 -9.91 -6.13
C SER A 15 25.74 -9.64 -7.05
N GLY A 16 25.93 -10.49 -8.06
CA GLY A 16 27.08 -10.40 -8.94
C GLY A 16 27.32 -11.71 -9.67
N LYS A 17 28.17 -11.66 -10.69
CA LYS A 17 28.57 -12.87 -11.44
C LYS A 17 29.44 -13.81 -10.60
N GLU A 18 30.08 -13.24 -9.59
CA GLU A 18 30.98 -13.86 -8.63
C GLU A 18 30.27 -14.61 -7.49
N PHE A 19 28.94 -14.56 -7.41
CA PHE A 19 28.13 -15.20 -6.35
C PHE A 19 27.03 -16.13 -6.89
N LEU A 20 27.12 -16.57 -8.15
CA LEU A 20 26.08 -17.35 -8.82
C LEU A 20 26.02 -18.80 -8.35
N LYS A 21 27.15 -19.39 -7.95
CA LYS A 21 27.25 -20.80 -7.55
C LYS A 21 26.75 -21.02 -6.13
N TYR A 22 27.19 -20.18 -5.17
CA TYR A 22 26.80 -20.32 -3.77
C TYR A 22 25.55 -19.52 -3.39
N GLY A 23 25.19 -18.53 -4.20
CA GLY A 23 24.04 -17.66 -3.97
C GLY A 23 24.39 -16.44 -3.12
N GLY A 24 23.48 -15.48 -3.19
CA GLY A 24 23.63 -14.15 -2.58
C GLY A 24 22.72 -13.88 -1.41
N ASP A 25 21.72 -14.73 -1.18
CA ASP A 25 20.74 -14.53 -0.10
C ASP A 25 21.32 -14.88 1.27
N THR A 26 20.94 -14.09 2.29
CA THR A 26 21.37 -14.32 3.67
C THR A 26 20.60 -15.44 4.36
N THR A 27 21.15 -15.92 5.47
CA THR A 27 20.74 -17.11 6.23
C THR A 27 19.25 -17.35 6.28
N CYS A 28 18.83 -18.46 5.66
CA CYS A 28 17.46 -18.98 5.75
C CYS A 28 17.50 -20.48 5.40
N ILE A 29 17.17 -21.33 6.37
CA ILE A 29 17.15 -22.80 6.19
C ILE A 29 15.74 -23.31 6.42
N GLU A 30 15.20 -24.07 5.48
CA GLU A 30 13.91 -24.74 5.62
C GLU A 30 14.13 -26.21 6.00
N ILE A 31 13.41 -26.70 6.99
CA ILE A 31 13.30 -28.10 7.35
C ILE A 31 11.83 -28.52 7.16
N ASN A 32 11.62 -29.54 6.34
CA ASN A 32 10.35 -30.25 6.31
C ASN A 32 10.49 -31.54 7.14
N SER A 33 9.70 -31.65 8.20
CA SER A 33 9.63 -32.86 9.02
C SER A 33 8.96 -34.00 8.24
N LYS A 34 9.07 -35.24 8.74
CA LYS A 34 8.32 -36.37 8.20
C LYS A 34 6.82 -36.26 8.47
N SER A 35 6.40 -35.60 9.56
CA SER A 35 4.99 -35.30 9.84
C SER A 35 4.40 -34.19 8.94
N GLY A 36 5.23 -33.49 8.17
CA GLY A 36 4.81 -32.46 7.22
C GLY A 36 4.94 -31.02 7.73
N ASP A 37 5.40 -30.83 8.96
CA ASP A 37 5.65 -29.52 9.56
C ASP A 37 6.76 -28.78 8.82
N ASN A 38 6.53 -27.48 8.60
CA ASN A 38 7.53 -26.57 8.05
C ASN A 38 8.20 -25.82 9.19
N VAL A 39 9.49 -26.03 9.34
CA VAL A 39 10.33 -25.31 10.29
C VAL A 39 11.34 -24.51 9.48
N ILE A 40 11.50 -23.23 9.79
CA ILE A 40 12.41 -22.30 9.11
C ILE A 40 13.38 -21.81 10.17
N ILE A 41 14.69 -21.94 9.93
CA ILE A 41 15.72 -21.33 10.76
C ILE A 41 16.14 -20.03 10.11
N ASP A 42 15.96 -18.95 10.87
CA ASP A 42 16.18 -17.56 10.49
C ASP A 42 15.36 -17.08 9.27
N ALA A 43 15.16 -15.78 9.23
CA ALA A 43 14.41 -15.06 8.21
C ALA A 43 15.30 -14.00 7.52
N GLY A 44 16.50 -14.40 7.11
CA GLY A 44 17.33 -13.61 6.21
C GLY A 44 16.67 -13.39 4.84
N THR A 45 17.37 -12.77 3.89
CA THR A 45 16.77 -12.41 2.59
C THR A 45 16.29 -13.62 1.79
N GLY A 46 16.86 -14.82 2.05
CA GLY A 46 16.42 -16.08 1.45
C GLY A 46 14.96 -16.43 1.74
N ILE A 47 14.39 -15.94 2.85
CA ILE A 47 13.00 -16.23 3.23
C ILE A 47 11.99 -15.68 2.22
N ARG A 48 12.36 -14.63 1.45
CA ARG A 48 11.52 -14.09 0.38
C ARG A 48 11.23 -15.16 -0.68
N GLY A 49 12.27 -15.88 -1.12
CA GLY A 49 12.14 -16.96 -2.09
C GLY A 49 11.36 -18.16 -1.53
N LEU A 50 11.56 -18.47 -0.24
CA LEU A 50 10.80 -19.51 0.45
C LEU A 50 9.30 -19.15 0.55
N GLY A 51 8.98 -17.92 0.95
CA GLY A 51 7.60 -17.43 1.03
C GLY A 51 6.89 -17.52 -0.33
N ASP A 52 7.55 -17.09 -1.41
CA ASP A 52 7.04 -17.25 -2.78
C ASP A 52 6.70 -18.71 -3.10
N PHE A 53 7.60 -19.63 -2.75
CA PHE A 53 7.43 -21.05 -3.00
C PHE A 53 6.30 -21.70 -2.18
N LEU A 54 6.19 -21.35 -0.90
CA LEU A 54 5.13 -21.86 -0.02
C LEU A 54 3.75 -21.41 -0.49
N MET A 55 3.61 -20.14 -0.89
CA MET A 55 2.37 -19.61 -1.48
C MET A 55 1.98 -20.37 -2.75
N LEU A 56 2.93 -20.69 -3.63
CA LEU A 56 2.66 -21.49 -4.83
C LEU A 56 2.21 -22.93 -4.52
N LYS A 57 2.64 -23.48 -3.38
CA LYS A 57 2.23 -24.81 -2.91
C LYS A 57 0.91 -24.80 -2.14
N GLY A 58 0.33 -23.62 -1.87
CA GLY A 58 -0.83 -23.47 -0.99
C GLY A 58 -0.51 -23.84 0.47
N LYS A 59 0.78 -23.84 0.85
CA LYS A 59 1.21 -24.12 2.22
C LYS A 59 1.30 -22.80 2.97
N VAL A 60 0.42 -22.63 3.96
CA VAL A 60 0.24 -21.36 4.67
C VAL A 60 0.63 -21.43 6.16
N SER A 61 1.09 -22.59 6.63
CA SER A 61 1.55 -22.78 8.02
C SER A 61 3.06 -22.97 8.09
N SER A 62 3.73 -22.21 8.96
CA SER A 62 5.17 -22.30 9.19
C SER A 62 5.55 -22.01 10.65
N ASN A 63 6.68 -22.60 11.06
CA ASN A 63 7.31 -22.33 12.35
C ASN A 63 8.68 -21.70 12.08
N ILE A 64 8.92 -20.48 12.56
CA ILE A 64 10.17 -19.75 12.32
C ILE A 64 10.96 -19.70 13.63
N LEU A 65 12.16 -20.29 13.62
CA LEU A 65 13.12 -20.29 14.72
C LEU A 65 14.22 -19.29 14.41
N PHE A 66 14.31 -18.23 15.20
CA PHE A 66 15.41 -17.28 15.13
C PHE A 66 16.58 -17.74 16.00
N THR A 67 17.78 -17.68 15.45
CA THR A 67 19.02 -17.88 16.20
C THR A 67 19.33 -16.64 17.04
N HIS A 68 19.28 -15.46 16.43
CA HIS A 68 19.51 -14.17 17.08
C HIS A 68 18.95 -13.01 16.22
N TRP A 69 19.18 -11.77 16.65
CA TRP A 69 18.48 -10.59 16.13
C TRP A 69 19.30 -9.73 15.15
N HIS A 70 20.42 -10.24 14.61
CA HIS A 70 21.16 -9.51 13.59
C HIS A 70 20.43 -9.46 12.25
N TRP A 71 20.72 -8.40 11.49
CA TRP A 71 19.96 -8.02 10.31
C TRP A 71 19.90 -9.11 9.25
N ASP A 72 21.01 -9.76 8.96
CA ASP A 72 21.09 -10.86 7.98
C ASP A 72 20.27 -12.10 8.35
N HIS A 73 19.81 -12.21 9.60
CA HIS A 73 18.94 -13.28 10.08
C HIS A 73 17.47 -12.86 10.18
N VAL A 74 17.13 -11.57 10.10
CA VAL A 74 15.76 -11.07 10.34
C VAL A 74 15.21 -10.15 9.25
N LEU A 75 16.07 -9.55 8.42
CA LEU A 75 15.71 -8.53 7.43
C LEU A 75 14.68 -9.00 6.40
N GLY A 76 14.65 -10.30 6.11
CA GLY A 76 13.69 -10.88 5.18
C GLY A 76 12.30 -11.07 5.76
N PHE A 77 12.14 -11.04 7.09
CA PHE A 77 10.87 -11.36 7.76
C PHE A 77 9.70 -10.49 7.25
N PRO A 78 9.81 -9.14 7.15
CA PRO A 78 8.73 -8.32 6.58
C PRO A 78 8.41 -8.62 5.11
N PHE A 79 9.28 -9.33 4.39
CA PHE A 79 9.07 -9.73 3.00
C PHE A 79 8.57 -11.18 2.86
N TYR A 80 8.31 -11.87 3.97
CA TYR A 80 7.76 -13.21 3.98
C TYR A 80 6.27 -13.17 3.63
N LYS A 81 5.95 -13.51 2.36
CA LYS A 81 4.59 -13.41 1.81
C LYS A 81 3.47 -14.02 2.66
N PRO A 82 3.66 -15.17 3.33
CA PRO A 82 2.62 -15.73 4.18
C PRO A 82 2.13 -14.79 5.28
N LEU A 83 2.91 -13.80 5.73
CA LEU A 83 2.43 -12.78 6.70
C LEU A 83 1.21 -11.98 6.19
N TYR A 84 1.04 -11.90 4.87
CA TYR A 84 -0.01 -11.13 4.22
C TYR A 84 -1.07 -12.03 3.61
N HIS A 85 -1.32 -13.18 4.22
CA HIS A 85 -2.36 -14.09 3.81
C HIS A 85 -3.24 -14.44 5.02
N PRO A 86 -4.56 -14.25 4.94
CA PRO A 86 -5.45 -14.37 6.12
C PRO A 86 -5.55 -15.80 6.66
N ASP A 87 -5.37 -16.82 5.81
CA ASP A 87 -5.38 -18.22 6.24
C ASP A 87 -4.01 -18.71 6.75
N ALA A 88 -2.98 -17.86 6.77
CA ALA A 88 -1.66 -18.25 7.19
C ALA A 88 -1.50 -18.26 8.71
N GLN A 89 -0.74 -19.25 9.20
CA GLN A 89 -0.40 -19.42 10.60
C GLN A 89 1.13 -19.47 10.73
N VAL A 90 1.70 -18.51 11.46
CA VAL A 90 3.15 -18.41 11.63
C VAL A 90 3.49 -18.37 13.11
N SER A 91 4.11 -19.45 13.58
CA SER A 91 4.61 -19.54 14.95
C SER A 91 6.08 -19.13 14.99
N VAL A 92 6.39 -18.10 15.78
CA VAL A 92 7.74 -17.54 15.92
C VAL A 92 8.36 -17.98 17.24
N PHE A 93 9.54 -18.57 17.16
CA PHE A 93 10.35 -19.07 18.27
C PHE A 93 11.67 -18.31 18.28
N ALA A 94 12.02 -17.63 19.37
CA ALA A 94 13.26 -16.86 19.42
C ALA A 94 13.75 -16.65 20.85
N PRO A 95 15.07 -16.43 21.06
CA PRO A 95 15.56 -15.99 22.36
C PRO A 95 15.04 -14.59 22.70
N SER A 96 14.70 -14.36 23.98
CA SER A 96 14.43 -13.01 24.48
C SER A 96 15.72 -12.18 24.48
N PHE A 97 15.61 -10.89 24.19
CA PHE A 97 16.73 -9.96 24.22
C PHE A 97 16.45 -8.80 25.17
N GLU A 98 17.36 -8.54 26.11
CA GLU A 98 17.30 -7.41 27.06
C GLU A 98 15.94 -7.24 27.78
N GLY A 99 15.30 -8.34 28.14
CA GLY A 99 14.00 -8.34 28.84
C GLY A 99 12.80 -8.00 27.96
N ARG A 100 13.00 -7.81 26.65
CA ARG A 100 11.93 -7.63 25.67
C ARG A 100 11.34 -8.97 25.25
N SER A 101 10.04 -8.96 24.97
CA SER A 101 9.34 -10.10 24.39
C SER A 101 9.72 -10.28 22.91
N VAL A 102 9.61 -11.53 22.42
CA VAL A 102 9.83 -11.85 21.00
C VAL A 102 8.94 -11.00 20.08
N LYS A 103 7.70 -10.76 20.49
CA LYS A 103 6.74 -9.93 19.73
C LYS A 103 7.23 -8.49 19.58
N GLU A 104 7.73 -7.87 20.66
CA GLU A 104 8.23 -6.49 20.62
C GLU A 104 9.43 -6.37 19.67
N THR A 105 10.37 -7.32 19.72
CA THR A 105 11.54 -7.31 18.84
C THR A 105 11.15 -7.52 17.37
N ILE A 106 10.21 -8.41 17.09
CA ILE A 106 9.71 -8.62 15.72
C ILE A 106 8.95 -7.40 15.21
N ALA A 107 8.15 -6.73 16.05
CA ALA A 107 7.40 -5.55 15.66
C ALA A 107 8.33 -4.39 15.25
N ASP A 108 9.53 -4.29 15.83
CA ASP A 108 10.51 -3.27 15.44
C ASP A 108 10.93 -3.37 13.97
N LEU A 109 10.92 -4.56 13.37
CA LEU A 109 11.23 -4.77 11.95
C LEU A 109 10.22 -4.09 11.01
N PHE A 110 9.05 -3.70 11.52
CA PHE A 110 7.98 -3.00 10.80
C PHE A 110 7.94 -1.50 11.14
N SER A 111 8.93 -0.99 11.87
CA SER A 111 8.92 0.40 12.35
C SER A 111 9.16 1.41 11.24
N SER A 112 8.38 2.49 11.26
CA SER A 112 8.63 3.68 10.44
C SER A 112 9.93 4.38 10.89
N PRO A 113 10.78 4.89 9.97
CA PRO A 113 10.57 5.00 8.52
C PRO A 113 11.13 3.83 7.70
N TYR A 114 11.57 2.74 8.33
CA TYR A 114 12.30 1.65 7.67
C TYR A 114 11.39 0.72 6.87
N PHE A 115 10.17 0.50 7.34
CA PHE A 115 9.17 -0.29 6.63
C PHE A 115 7.85 0.50 6.51
N PRO A 116 7.18 0.49 5.34
CA PRO A 116 6.00 1.32 5.08
C PRO A 116 4.70 0.77 5.69
N MET A 117 4.75 -0.40 6.32
CA MET A 117 3.59 -1.09 6.86
C MET A 117 3.80 -1.33 8.35
N ALA A 118 2.80 -0.98 9.17
CA ALA A 118 2.81 -1.25 10.60
C ALA A 118 2.62 -2.75 10.88
N PHE A 119 3.15 -3.23 12.00
CA PHE A 119 3.07 -4.63 12.42
C PHE A 119 1.61 -5.11 12.56
N GLU A 120 0.69 -4.20 12.93
CA GLU A 120 -0.74 -4.48 13.09
C GLU A 120 -1.46 -4.80 11.78
N ASN A 121 -0.84 -4.52 10.63
CA ASN A 121 -1.41 -4.79 9.31
C ASN A 121 -1.06 -6.21 8.79
N ILE A 122 -0.35 -7.02 9.58
CA ILE A 122 -0.13 -8.44 9.27
C ILE A 122 -1.49 -9.16 9.31
N GLU A 123 -1.79 -9.93 8.26
CA GLU A 123 -3.06 -10.65 8.13
C GLU A 123 -2.98 -12.08 8.68
N ALA A 124 -1.78 -12.65 8.72
CA ALA A 124 -1.54 -13.98 9.26
C ALA A 124 -1.77 -14.05 10.79
N GLU A 125 -2.19 -15.21 11.26
CA GLU A 125 -2.21 -15.52 12.69
C GLU A 125 -0.77 -15.75 13.19
N LEU A 126 -0.30 -14.89 14.10
CA LEU A 126 1.03 -14.98 14.68
C LEU A 126 1.00 -15.47 16.12
N THR A 127 1.79 -16.49 16.43
CA THR A 127 2.08 -16.91 17.81
C THR A 127 3.56 -16.70 18.13
N PHE A 128 3.86 -16.33 19.38
CA PHE A 128 5.22 -16.00 19.80
C PHE A 128 5.63 -16.85 21.00
N HIS A 129 6.82 -17.45 20.90
CA HIS A 129 7.37 -18.37 21.87
C HIS A 129 8.81 -17.96 22.21
N THR A 130 9.06 -17.69 23.48
CA THR A 130 10.42 -17.45 23.96
C THR A 130 11.17 -18.78 24.05
N VAL A 131 12.31 -18.86 23.37
CA VAL A 131 13.22 -20.01 23.41
C VAL A 131 14.30 -19.77 24.46
N ASN A 132 14.51 -20.76 25.30
CA ASN A 132 15.66 -20.89 26.19
C ASN A 132 16.41 -22.17 25.83
N THR A 133 17.23 -22.71 26.73
CA THR A 133 17.97 -23.96 26.49
C THR A 133 17.15 -25.24 26.72
N GLU A 134 15.87 -25.13 27.08
CA GLU A 134 15.01 -26.29 27.29
C GLU A 134 14.56 -26.89 25.94
N PRO A 135 14.59 -28.22 25.79
CA PRO A 135 14.10 -28.87 24.59
C PRO A 135 12.59 -28.74 24.42
N PHE A 136 12.14 -28.71 23.16
CA PHE A 136 10.72 -28.67 22.80
C PHE A 136 10.45 -29.45 21.51
N TRP A 137 9.18 -29.54 21.13
CA TRP A 137 8.72 -30.30 19.98
C TRP A 137 7.95 -29.41 19.00
N ILE A 138 8.16 -29.65 17.70
CA ILE A 138 7.30 -29.18 16.62
C ILE A 138 6.95 -30.41 15.77
N GLY A 139 5.73 -30.90 15.90
CA GLY A 139 5.31 -32.16 15.28
C GLY A 139 6.22 -33.32 15.68
N SER A 140 6.81 -34.00 14.69
CA SER A 140 7.78 -35.10 14.93
C SER A 140 9.22 -34.65 15.20
N LEU A 141 9.53 -33.36 15.11
CA LEU A 141 10.87 -32.83 15.35
C LEU A 141 11.07 -32.53 16.84
N HIS A 142 12.05 -33.19 17.46
CA HIS A 142 12.56 -32.83 18.77
C HIS A 142 13.71 -31.84 18.61
N ILE A 143 13.57 -30.67 19.22
CA ILE A 143 14.47 -29.52 19.06
C ILE A 143 15.14 -29.24 20.39
N THR A 144 16.46 -29.29 20.42
CA THR A 144 17.28 -28.96 21.59
C THR A 144 18.08 -27.70 21.27
N PRO A 145 17.80 -26.58 21.93
CA PRO A 145 18.59 -25.35 21.76
C PRO A 145 19.93 -25.40 22.52
N ILE A 146 20.89 -24.60 22.07
CA ILE A 146 22.18 -24.38 22.76
C ILE A 146 22.58 -22.91 22.63
N ALA A 147 23.15 -22.32 23.68
CA ALA A 147 23.64 -20.95 23.63
C ALA A 147 24.86 -20.83 22.70
N LEU A 148 24.85 -19.82 21.81
CA LEU A 148 25.95 -19.51 20.90
C LEU A 148 26.97 -18.56 21.55
N SER A 149 28.22 -18.64 21.10
CA SER A 149 29.27 -17.68 21.45
C SER A 149 29.30 -16.58 20.40
N HIS A 150 28.44 -15.57 20.58
CA HIS A 150 28.28 -14.43 19.68
C HIS A 150 28.06 -13.13 20.47
N PRO A 151 28.47 -11.94 19.97
CA PRO A 151 27.98 -10.68 20.51
C PRO A 151 26.45 -10.70 20.61
N ASN A 152 25.92 -10.14 21.70
CA ASN A 152 24.48 -10.14 22.00
C ASN A 152 23.84 -11.52 22.24
N GLY A 153 24.63 -12.60 22.20
CA GLY A 153 24.17 -13.97 22.38
C GLY A 153 23.35 -14.49 21.20
N GLY A 154 22.87 -15.72 21.34
CA GLY A 154 22.07 -16.38 20.31
C GLY A 154 21.82 -17.84 20.66
N MET A 155 21.00 -18.50 19.86
CA MET A 155 20.65 -19.91 20.00
C MET A 155 20.99 -20.69 18.74
N GLY A 156 21.75 -21.76 18.92
CA GLY A 156 21.90 -22.85 17.97
C GLY A 156 20.86 -23.93 18.23
N TYR A 157 20.64 -24.81 17.27
CA TYR A 157 19.57 -25.80 17.34
C TYR A 157 20.01 -27.17 16.89
N LYS A 158 19.68 -28.20 17.68
CA LYS A 158 19.76 -29.62 17.30
C LYS A 158 18.37 -30.17 17.07
N PHE A 159 18.15 -30.71 15.88
CA PHE A 159 16.91 -31.35 15.45
C PHE A 159 17.11 -32.86 15.44
N THR A 160 16.20 -33.60 16.06
CA THR A 160 16.20 -35.05 16.06
C THR A 160 14.86 -35.60 15.62
N GLU A 161 14.89 -36.57 14.70
CA GLU A 161 13.69 -37.24 14.18
C GLU A 161 14.08 -38.66 13.75
N GLN A 162 13.39 -39.68 14.27
CA GLN A 162 13.59 -41.08 13.89
C GLN A 162 15.07 -41.54 13.96
N GLY A 163 15.80 -41.10 14.99
CA GLY A 163 17.21 -41.46 15.19
C GLY A 163 18.19 -40.70 14.29
N ARG A 164 17.72 -39.78 13.44
CA ARG A 164 18.57 -38.85 12.68
C ARG A 164 18.72 -37.53 13.43
N SER A 165 19.88 -36.92 13.27
CA SER A 165 20.27 -35.68 13.96
C SER A 165 20.88 -34.65 13.02
N PHE A 166 20.36 -33.43 13.09
CA PHE A 166 20.85 -32.27 12.37
C PHE A 166 21.13 -31.14 13.37
N VAL A 167 22.31 -30.53 13.29
CA VAL A 167 22.70 -29.39 14.11
C VAL A 167 22.93 -28.16 13.24
N PHE A 168 22.38 -27.02 13.63
CA PHE A 168 22.63 -25.72 13.04
C PHE A 168 23.26 -24.77 14.06
N LEU A 169 24.52 -24.40 13.83
CA LEU A 169 25.31 -23.45 14.63
C LEU A 169 25.85 -22.37 13.71
N THR A 170 25.04 -21.34 13.41
CA THR A 170 25.55 -20.13 12.75
C THR A 170 26.11 -19.17 13.78
N ASP A 171 26.96 -18.23 13.36
CA ASP A 171 27.40 -17.10 14.18
C ASP A 171 27.93 -17.55 15.55
N ASN A 172 28.90 -18.47 15.52
CA ASN A 172 29.41 -19.10 16.73
C ASN A 172 30.93 -19.10 16.77
N GLU A 173 31.51 -18.18 17.53
CA GLU A 173 32.96 -18.07 17.66
C GLU A 173 33.53 -19.15 18.59
N LEU A 174 34.12 -20.20 18.01
CA LEU A 174 34.58 -21.37 18.76
C LEU A 174 35.85 -21.12 19.61
N THR A 175 36.64 -20.10 19.26
CA THR A 175 37.94 -19.82 19.89
C THR A 175 37.98 -18.53 20.73
N PHE A 176 36.84 -17.87 20.88
CA PHE A 176 36.63 -16.75 21.79
C PHE A 176 35.25 -16.88 22.45
N LYS A 177 35.20 -16.79 23.78
CA LYS A 177 33.96 -16.96 24.54
C LYS A 177 33.30 -15.61 24.80
N HIS A 178 32.19 -15.35 24.09
CA HIS A 178 31.32 -14.21 24.36
C HIS A 178 30.50 -14.40 25.63
N PRO A 179 29.98 -13.32 26.25
CA PRO A 179 29.07 -13.42 27.38
C PRO A 179 27.87 -14.32 27.06
N GLY A 180 27.62 -15.34 27.90
CA GLY A 180 26.54 -16.31 27.70
C GLY A 180 26.87 -17.47 26.76
N GLY A 181 27.95 -17.38 25.98
CA GLY A 181 28.42 -18.46 25.13
C GLY A 181 29.03 -19.62 25.91
N LEU A 182 29.29 -20.73 25.22
CA LEU A 182 29.86 -21.95 25.81
C LEU A 182 31.32 -22.16 25.37
N ASN A 183 32.02 -23.07 26.04
CA ASN A 183 33.37 -23.45 25.64
C ASN A 183 33.34 -24.49 24.51
N PHE A 184 34.44 -24.60 23.76
CA PHE A 184 34.59 -25.55 22.66
C PHE A 184 34.16 -26.99 22.99
N GLN A 185 34.49 -27.51 24.18
CA GLN A 185 34.14 -28.88 24.57
C GLN A 185 32.63 -29.11 24.73
N GLU A 186 31.87 -28.06 25.08
CA GLU A 186 30.42 -28.14 25.21
C GLU A 186 29.78 -28.23 23.82
N TYR A 187 30.31 -27.49 22.84
CA TYR A 187 29.90 -27.64 21.44
C TYR A 187 30.29 -29.01 20.87
N VAL A 188 31.46 -29.55 21.25
CA VAL A 188 31.85 -30.92 20.86
C VAL A 188 30.84 -31.93 21.39
N ALA A 189 30.48 -31.85 22.68
CA ALA A 189 29.49 -32.75 23.27
C ALA A 189 28.10 -32.62 22.62
N PHE A 190 27.71 -31.40 22.25
CA PHE A 190 26.43 -31.15 21.57
C PHE A 190 26.38 -31.76 20.15
N CYS A 191 27.52 -31.69 19.44
CA CYS A 191 27.71 -32.21 18.10
C CYS A 191 28.15 -33.68 18.06
N ASP A 192 28.25 -34.38 19.21
CA ASP A 192 28.72 -35.76 19.25
C ASP A 192 27.91 -36.67 18.32
N LYS A 193 28.60 -37.23 17.33
CA LYS A 193 28.14 -38.20 16.34
C LYS A 193 26.89 -37.78 15.58
N VAL A 194 26.67 -36.46 15.42
CA VAL A 194 25.52 -35.99 14.66
C VAL A 194 25.66 -36.31 13.18
N ASP A 195 24.53 -36.58 12.52
CA ASP A 195 24.56 -36.97 11.11
C ASP A 195 24.93 -35.77 10.21
N LEU A 196 24.41 -34.58 10.51
CA LEU A 196 24.71 -33.34 9.79
C LEU A 196 24.95 -32.19 10.76
N LEU A 197 26.06 -31.48 10.58
CA LEU A 197 26.34 -30.19 11.19
C LEU A 197 26.36 -29.13 10.10
N LEU A 198 25.56 -28.08 10.24
CA LEU A 198 25.74 -26.82 9.53
C LEU A 198 26.35 -25.80 10.50
N HIS A 199 27.55 -25.31 10.18
CA HIS A 199 28.26 -24.34 11.02
C HIS A 199 28.72 -23.14 10.18
N ASP A 200 28.77 -21.94 10.77
CA ASP A 200 29.43 -20.81 10.12
C ASP A 200 30.94 -21.07 9.95
N GLY A 201 31.50 -20.61 8.84
CA GLY A 201 32.94 -20.69 8.58
C GLY A 201 33.40 -19.38 7.95
N GLU A 202 32.96 -18.27 8.54
CA GLU A 202 33.02 -16.97 7.88
C GLU A 202 34.45 -16.54 7.61
N TYR A 203 35.43 -16.90 8.44
CA TYR A 203 36.78 -16.35 8.33
C TYR A 203 37.85 -17.35 7.88
N SER A 204 38.84 -16.85 7.13
CA SER A 204 40.13 -17.52 7.00
C SER A 204 40.97 -17.27 8.25
N LYS A 205 42.09 -17.97 8.37
CA LYS A 205 43.02 -17.74 9.46
C LYS A 205 43.61 -16.32 9.41
N GLU A 206 43.83 -15.81 8.22
CA GLU A 206 44.37 -14.48 7.95
C GLU A 206 43.35 -13.39 8.27
N ASP A 207 42.08 -13.61 7.92
CA ASP A 207 40.98 -12.69 8.27
C ASP A 207 40.85 -12.57 9.78
N TYR A 208 40.84 -13.72 10.47
CA TYR A 208 40.55 -13.82 11.90
C TYR A 208 41.53 -13.05 12.80
N GLN A 209 42.76 -12.82 12.34
CA GLN A 209 43.72 -11.96 13.05
C GLN A 209 43.20 -10.53 13.28
N LYS A 210 42.26 -10.07 12.44
CA LYS A 210 41.70 -8.70 12.48
C LYS A 210 40.31 -8.64 13.09
N VAL A 211 39.57 -9.75 13.08
CA VAL A 211 38.12 -9.80 13.41
C VAL A 211 37.81 -10.71 14.60
N LYS A 212 38.84 -11.16 15.34
CA LYS A 212 38.62 -11.91 16.58
C LYS A 212 37.72 -11.12 17.54
N GLY A 213 36.73 -11.80 18.11
CA GLY A 213 35.69 -11.24 18.95
C GLY A 213 34.51 -10.67 18.17
N TRP A 214 34.41 -10.89 16.85
CA TRP A 214 33.24 -10.47 16.07
C TRP A 214 32.12 -11.51 16.06
N GLY A 215 32.36 -12.69 16.64
CA GLY A 215 31.32 -13.70 16.83
C GLY A 215 31.26 -14.81 15.80
N HIS A 216 32.21 -14.84 14.86
CA HIS A 216 32.26 -15.89 13.83
C HIS A 216 33.54 -16.70 13.89
N SER A 217 33.41 -17.94 13.43
CA SER A 217 34.49 -18.92 13.44
C SER A 217 35.29 -18.92 12.13
N THR A 218 36.51 -19.43 12.20
CA THR A 218 37.21 -19.79 10.96
C THR A 218 36.63 -21.08 10.38
N TYR A 219 36.72 -21.26 9.06
CA TYR A 219 36.34 -22.55 8.44
C TYR A 219 37.14 -23.74 9.00
N PHE A 220 38.38 -23.50 9.45
CA PHE A 220 39.20 -24.51 10.11
C PHE A 220 38.71 -24.88 11.50
N ASP A 221 38.23 -23.90 12.28
CA ASP A 221 37.66 -24.17 13.60
C ASP A 221 36.37 -24.99 13.49
N ALA A 222 35.52 -24.66 12.51
CA ALA A 222 34.31 -25.43 12.20
C ALA A 222 34.65 -26.87 11.76
N LEU A 223 35.66 -27.04 10.90
CA LEU A 223 36.16 -28.36 10.51
C LEU A 223 36.71 -29.14 11.71
N ASN A 224 37.48 -28.49 12.58
CA ASN A 224 38.01 -29.12 13.79
C ASN A 224 36.89 -29.54 14.75
N LEU A 225 35.85 -28.74 14.93
CA LEU A 225 34.66 -29.13 15.70
C LEU A 225 34.02 -30.39 15.12
N ALA A 226 33.81 -30.44 13.80
CA ALA A 226 33.19 -31.60 13.15
C ALA A 226 34.04 -32.88 13.32
N LEU A 227 35.36 -32.78 13.15
CA LEU A 227 36.27 -33.91 13.33
C LEU A 227 36.33 -34.38 14.79
N ARG A 228 36.39 -33.46 15.75
CA ARG A 228 36.44 -33.78 17.19
C ARG A 228 35.16 -34.41 17.71
N SER A 229 34.02 -34.08 17.09
CA SER A 229 32.72 -34.59 17.50
C SER A 229 32.28 -35.81 16.67
N GLU A 230 33.14 -36.35 15.81
CA GLU A 230 32.81 -37.49 14.93
C GLU A 230 31.55 -37.26 14.09
N VAL A 231 31.34 -36.01 13.63
CA VAL A 231 30.22 -35.67 12.75
C VAL A 231 30.35 -36.43 11.43
N LYS A 232 29.22 -36.91 10.88
CA LYS A 232 29.24 -37.65 9.61
C LYS A 232 29.38 -36.71 8.41
N LYS A 233 28.64 -35.59 8.42
CA LYS A 233 28.66 -34.57 7.35
C LYS A 233 28.72 -33.16 7.91
N LEU A 234 29.65 -32.35 7.43
CA LEU A 234 29.76 -30.93 7.72
C LEU A 234 29.33 -30.10 6.51
N GLY A 235 28.45 -29.13 6.71
CA GLY A 235 28.19 -28.06 5.76
C GLY A 235 28.63 -26.71 6.33
N ILE A 236 29.50 -26.01 5.61
CA ILE A 236 29.86 -24.65 5.97
C ILE A 236 28.81 -23.70 5.38
N VAL A 237 28.29 -22.81 6.22
CA VAL A 237 27.26 -21.80 5.89
C VAL A 237 27.76 -20.41 6.30
N HIS A 238 26.92 -19.39 6.11
CA HIS A 238 27.21 -18.01 6.51
C HIS A 238 28.52 -17.54 5.87
N HIS A 239 28.59 -17.70 4.55
CA HIS A 239 29.78 -17.34 3.81
C HIS A 239 29.96 -15.83 3.86
N ASN A 240 31.19 -15.37 4.15
CA ASN A 240 31.51 -13.96 4.15
C ASN A 240 31.03 -13.27 2.87
N GLN A 241 30.33 -12.14 3.00
CA GLN A 241 29.76 -11.38 1.90
C GLN A 241 30.78 -10.99 0.82
N GLY A 242 32.05 -10.84 1.17
CA GLY A 242 33.12 -10.47 0.24
C GLY A 242 33.70 -11.63 -0.56
N ARG A 243 33.44 -12.90 -0.19
CA ARG A 243 34.05 -14.06 -0.87
C ARG A 243 33.30 -14.47 -2.12
N SER A 244 34.01 -14.44 -3.23
CA SER A 244 33.58 -14.98 -4.52
C SER A 244 33.39 -16.50 -4.48
N ASP A 245 32.71 -17.03 -5.48
CA ASP A 245 32.50 -18.47 -5.64
C ASP A 245 33.82 -19.25 -5.77
N ASP A 246 34.80 -18.69 -6.47
CA ASP A 246 36.12 -19.32 -6.65
C ASP A 246 36.89 -19.40 -5.31
N GLU A 247 36.86 -18.34 -4.50
CA GLU A 247 37.49 -18.35 -3.16
C GLU A 247 36.80 -19.34 -2.20
N LEU A 248 35.48 -19.52 -2.31
CA LEU A 248 34.78 -20.55 -1.53
C LEU A 248 35.13 -21.98 -2.00
N ASP A 249 35.41 -22.17 -3.29
CA ASP A 249 35.94 -23.44 -3.80
C ASP A 249 37.35 -23.73 -3.28
N GLU A 250 38.21 -22.71 -3.21
CA GLU A 250 39.55 -22.84 -2.61
C GLU A 250 39.47 -23.28 -1.14
N ILE A 251 38.56 -22.69 -0.36
CA ILE A 251 38.31 -23.09 1.04
C ILE A 251 37.82 -24.55 1.11
N LEU A 252 36.90 -24.94 0.23
CA LEU A 252 36.39 -26.31 0.17
C LEU A 252 37.52 -27.32 -0.09
N ASP A 253 38.40 -26.99 -1.04
CA ASP A 253 39.52 -27.85 -1.41
C ASP A 253 40.56 -27.94 -0.29
N ASP A 254 40.87 -26.84 0.41
CA ASP A 254 41.77 -26.86 1.56
C ASP A 254 41.25 -27.72 2.71
N CYS A 255 39.95 -27.61 3.00
CA CYS A 255 39.31 -28.45 4.01
C CYS A 255 39.31 -29.93 3.61
N LYS A 256 39.00 -30.27 2.35
CA LYS A 256 39.07 -31.66 1.84
C LYS A 256 40.48 -32.23 1.92
N ASN A 257 41.49 -31.44 1.59
CA ASN A 257 42.89 -31.84 1.72
C ASN A 257 43.24 -32.15 3.18
N THR A 258 42.72 -31.37 4.12
CA THR A 258 42.91 -31.58 5.55
C THR A 258 42.22 -32.85 6.05
N ILE A 259 40.98 -33.11 5.61
CA ILE A 259 40.24 -34.34 5.92
C ILE A 259 41.00 -35.57 5.41
N ALA A 260 41.50 -35.53 4.17
CA ALA A 260 42.26 -36.62 3.56
C ALA A 260 43.57 -36.89 4.31
N LYS A 261 44.31 -35.86 4.72
CA LYS A 261 45.55 -36.00 5.53
C LYS A 261 45.28 -36.65 6.89
N GLN A 262 44.10 -36.46 7.46
CA GLN A 262 43.70 -37.05 8.74
C GLN A 262 43.06 -38.44 8.60
N ASN A 263 42.92 -38.96 7.38
CA ASN A 263 42.22 -40.22 7.08
C ASN A 263 40.81 -40.28 7.70
N SER A 264 40.12 -39.14 7.75
CA SER A 264 38.77 -39.06 8.29
C SER A 264 37.72 -39.39 7.22
N ALA A 265 36.61 -40.02 7.63
CA ALA A 265 35.46 -40.31 6.78
C ALA A 265 34.43 -39.17 6.73
N LEU A 266 34.74 -38.01 7.32
CA LEU A 266 33.88 -36.83 7.30
C LEU A 266 33.65 -36.35 5.85
N ASP A 267 32.38 -36.23 5.46
CA ASP A 267 32.02 -35.54 4.21
C ASP A 267 31.81 -34.04 4.46
N LEU A 268 32.26 -33.21 3.51
CA LEU A 268 32.21 -31.76 3.62
C LEU A 268 31.51 -31.12 2.42
N TYR A 269 30.69 -30.11 2.69
CA TYR A 269 30.02 -29.29 1.68
C TYR A 269 30.17 -27.80 2.00
N MET A 270 30.37 -26.99 0.96
CA MET A 270 30.02 -25.56 1.03
C MET A 270 28.54 -25.43 0.68
N ILE A 271 27.72 -24.99 1.64
CA ILE A 271 26.27 -24.90 1.43
C ILE A 271 25.97 -23.79 0.42
N ARG A 272 25.07 -24.06 -0.51
CA ARG A 272 24.62 -23.07 -1.50
C ARG A 272 23.12 -22.87 -1.46
N GLN A 273 22.68 -21.70 -1.89
CA GLN A 273 21.28 -21.42 -2.14
C GLN A 273 20.66 -22.45 -3.09
N GLY A 274 19.50 -22.98 -2.71
CA GLY A 274 18.79 -24.04 -3.42
C GLY A 274 19.30 -25.46 -3.15
N MET A 275 20.37 -25.64 -2.38
CA MET A 275 20.86 -26.96 -1.99
C MET A 275 19.84 -27.67 -1.09
N VAL A 276 19.69 -28.97 -1.32
CA VAL A 276 18.74 -29.81 -0.61
C VAL A 276 19.44 -31.06 -0.10
N LEU A 277 19.28 -31.32 1.19
CA LEU A 277 19.82 -32.45 1.92
C LEU A 277 18.65 -33.26 2.47
N THR A 278 18.52 -34.50 2.05
CA THR A 278 17.46 -35.41 2.51
C THR A 278 18.06 -36.40 3.51
N MET A 279 17.43 -36.53 4.67
CA MET A 279 17.82 -37.49 5.71
C MET A 279 16.72 -38.53 5.88
N ASP A 280 17.04 -39.78 5.56
CA ASP A 280 16.14 -40.94 5.58
C ASP A 280 16.82 -42.14 6.27
N GLU A 281 16.19 -43.32 6.19
CA GLU A 281 16.70 -44.54 6.81
C GLU A 281 18.01 -45.01 6.17
N ASP A 282 18.25 -44.67 4.89
CA ASP A 282 19.42 -45.10 4.12
C ASP A 282 20.62 -44.15 4.31
N GLY A 283 20.39 -42.93 4.80
CA GLY A 283 21.45 -42.01 5.21
C GLY A 283 21.12 -40.56 4.94
N ILE A 284 22.14 -39.79 4.58
CA ILE A 284 21.98 -38.41 4.11
C ILE A 284 22.35 -38.38 2.64
N THR A 285 21.36 -38.08 1.80
CA THR A 285 21.53 -37.92 0.37
C THR A 285 21.53 -36.43 0.04
N LEU A 286 22.53 -36.02 -0.73
CA LEU A 286 22.45 -34.73 -1.42
C LEU A 286 21.52 -34.97 -2.60
N ASP A 287 20.35 -34.31 -2.62
CA ASP A 287 19.56 -34.28 -3.84
C ASP A 287 20.51 -33.65 -4.89
N ALA A 288 20.85 -34.41 -5.94
CA ALA A 288 21.67 -33.90 -7.05
C ALA A 288 21.10 -32.54 -7.47
N PRO A 289 21.92 -31.56 -7.92
CA PRO A 289 21.36 -30.38 -8.59
C PRO A 289 20.43 -30.95 -9.63
N CYS A 290 19.13 -30.71 -9.44
CA CYS A 290 18.08 -31.53 -10.02
C CYS A 290 18.47 -31.79 -11.47
N SER A 291 18.65 -33.05 -11.89
CA SER A 291 18.74 -33.34 -13.33
C SER A 291 17.38 -33.03 -14.00
N GLY A 292 16.36 -32.76 -13.19
CA GLY A 292 15.18 -32.00 -13.53
C GLY A 292 15.43 -30.53 -13.85
N ILE A 293 16.61 -29.92 -13.62
CA ILE A 293 16.90 -28.55 -14.06
C ILE A 293 16.80 -28.48 -15.58
N GLU A 294 17.14 -29.48 -16.40
CA GLU A 294 16.85 -29.32 -17.85
C GLU A 294 15.35 -29.39 -18.16
N LYS A 295 14.58 -30.28 -17.52
CA LYS A 295 13.13 -30.38 -17.74
C LYS A 295 12.36 -29.22 -17.11
N GLU A 296 12.55 -28.96 -15.83
CA GLU A 296 12.01 -27.83 -15.07
C GLU A 296 12.59 -26.49 -15.55
N SER A 297 13.84 -26.36 -16.01
CA SER A 297 14.32 -25.12 -16.65
C SER A 297 13.77 -24.96 -18.06
N ASN A 298 13.52 -26.04 -18.82
CA ASN A 298 12.79 -25.94 -20.09
C ASN A 298 11.32 -25.55 -19.85
N GLU A 299 10.70 -26.08 -18.80
CA GLU A 299 9.33 -25.78 -18.41
C GLU A 299 9.23 -24.37 -17.80
N ILE A 300 10.17 -23.96 -16.95
CA ILE A 300 10.33 -22.59 -16.44
C ILE A 300 10.69 -21.63 -17.58
N ARG A 301 11.48 -22.04 -18.58
CA ARG A 301 11.78 -21.23 -19.77
C ARG A 301 10.55 -21.08 -20.64
N ALA A 302 9.77 -22.14 -20.84
CA ALA A 302 8.49 -22.10 -21.55
C ALA A 302 7.47 -21.24 -20.79
N LEU A 303 7.39 -21.36 -19.46
CA LEU A 303 6.54 -20.54 -18.59
C LEU A 303 7.01 -19.08 -18.55
N ARG A 304 8.32 -18.80 -18.54
CA ARG A 304 8.87 -17.44 -18.65
C ARG A 304 8.61 -16.83 -20.02
N GLN A 305 8.69 -17.61 -21.09
CA GLN A 305 8.32 -17.17 -22.44
C GLN A 305 6.82 -16.89 -22.54
N SER A 306 5.99 -17.78 -21.99
CA SER A 306 4.53 -17.60 -21.91
C SER A 306 4.15 -16.38 -21.08
N LYS A 307 4.75 -16.20 -19.89
CA LYS A 307 4.60 -15.00 -19.05
C LYS A 307 5.00 -13.74 -19.80
N LYS A 308 6.15 -13.73 -20.47
CA LYS A 308 6.61 -12.57 -21.27
C LYS A 308 5.67 -12.27 -22.45
N ALA A 309 5.11 -13.30 -23.08
CA ALA A 309 4.09 -13.14 -24.11
C ALA A 309 2.78 -12.59 -23.54
N LEU A 310 2.38 -13.05 -22.35
CA LEU A 310 1.21 -12.55 -21.63
C LEU A 310 1.41 -11.09 -21.21
N GLU A 311 2.56 -10.72 -20.65
CA GLU A 311 2.91 -9.35 -20.28
C GLU A 311 2.89 -8.41 -21.49
N LYS A 312 3.42 -8.85 -22.63
CA LYS A 312 3.36 -8.08 -23.88
C LYS A 312 1.92 -7.91 -24.39
N THR A 313 1.09 -8.94 -24.22
CA THR A 313 -0.33 -8.89 -24.58
C THR A 313 -1.10 -7.96 -23.63
N LEU A 314 -0.83 -8.03 -22.32
CA LEU A 314 -1.41 -7.17 -21.30
C LEU A 314 -1.03 -5.70 -21.51
N GLN A 315 0.23 -5.44 -21.86
CA GLN A 315 0.71 -4.11 -22.20
C GLN A 315 0.02 -3.56 -23.45
N ARG A 316 -0.18 -4.40 -24.48
CA ARG A 316 -0.94 -4.04 -25.68
C ARG A 316 -2.40 -3.72 -25.36
N PHE A 317 -3.07 -4.57 -24.58
CA PHE A 317 -4.43 -4.31 -24.09
C PHE A 317 -4.52 -3.03 -23.25
N GLY A 318 -3.51 -2.75 -22.41
CA GLY A 318 -3.43 -1.52 -21.64
C GLY A 318 -3.33 -0.28 -22.51
N VAL A 319 -2.51 -0.32 -23.56
CA VAL A 319 -2.38 0.77 -24.55
C VAL A 319 -3.67 0.93 -25.36
N GLU A 320 -4.28 -0.16 -25.83
CA GLU A 320 -5.55 -0.12 -26.57
C GLU A 320 -6.68 0.48 -25.73
N LYS A 321 -6.83 0.04 -24.47
CA LYS A 321 -7.84 0.57 -23.55
C LYS A 321 -7.57 2.02 -23.15
N SER A 322 -6.31 2.41 -22.98
CA SER A 322 -5.93 3.82 -22.72
C SER A 322 -6.27 4.71 -23.91
N ASN A 323 -6.02 4.26 -25.13
CA ASN A 323 -6.36 5.00 -26.35
C ASN A 323 -7.88 5.12 -26.53
N GLU A 324 -8.63 4.05 -26.26
CA GLU A 324 -10.09 4.05 -26.32
C GLU A 324 -10.70 5.00 -25.27
N MET A 325 -10.17 4.98 -24.04
CA MET A 325 -10.56 5.90 -22.98
C MET A 325 -10.21 7.36 -23.31
N GLN A 326 -9.04 7.61 -23.90
CA GLN A 326 -8.65 8.95 -24.34
C GLN A 326 -9.54 9.46 -25.48
N LYS A 327 -9.96 8.57 -26.39
CA LYS A 327 -10.92 8.89 -27.45
C LYS A 327 -12.27 9.30 -26.87
N VAL A 328 -12.83 8.50 -25.95
CA VAL A 328 -14.11 8.80 -25.27
C VAL A 328 -14.02 10.12 -24.48
N LEU A 329 -12.92 10.37 -23.77
CA LEU A 329 -12.68 11.63 -23.05
C LEU A 329 -12.65 12.83 -24.00
N THR A 330 -12.04 12.68 -25.17
CA THR A 330 -11.95 13.76 -26.18
C THR A 330 -13.32 14.06 -26.79
N GLU A 331 -14.08 13.03 -27.13
CA GLU A 331 -15.45 13.17 -27.65
C GLU A 331 -16.37 13.84 -26.62
N SER A 332 -16.32 13.41 -25.36
CA SER A 332 -17.11 14.04 -24.29
C SER A 332 -16.68 15.48 -24.00
N ALA A 333 -15.38 15.80 -24.08
CA ALA A 333 -14.90 17.17 -23.93
C ALA A 333 -15.40 18.09 -25.07
N GLN A 334 -15.48 17.57 -26.30
CA GLN A 334 -16.06 18.30 -27.44
C GLN A 334 -17.56 18.54 -27.24
N GLU A 335 -18.32 17.53 -26.80
CA GLU A 335 -19.74 17.69 -26.49
C GLU A 335 -19.97 18.72 -25.38
N LEU A 336 -19.18 18.69 -24.31
CA LEU A 336 -19.25 19.67 -23.22
C LEU A 336 -18.93 21.09 -23.70
N ALA A 337 -17.96 21.25 -24.61
CA ALA A 337 -17.65 22.54 -25.21
C ALA A 337 -18.80 23.05 -26.07
N GLN A 338 -19.42 22.17 -26.87
CA GLN A 338 -20.57 22.52 -27.72
C GLN A 338 -21.79 22.90 -26.87
N LEU A 339 -22.12 22.10 -25.84
CA LEU A 339 -23.20 22.39 -24.89
C LEU A 339 -22.99 23.74 -24.18
N LYS A 340 -21.77 24.02 -23.71
CA LYS A 340 -21.44 25.32 -23.10
C LYS A 340 -21.65 26.47 -24.09
N SER A 341 -21.23 26.31 -25.35
CA SER A 341 -21.46 27.32 -26.39
C SER A 341 -22.96 27.56 -26.64
N THR A 342 -23.76 26.49 -26.76
CA THR A 342 -25.22 26.61 -26.92
C THR A 342 -25.87 27.30 -25.73
N ILE A 343 -25.46 26.99 -24.50
CA ILE A 343 -25.98 27.66 -23.29
C ILE A 343 -25.65 29.16 -23.32
N THR A 344 -24.45 29.55 -23.74
CA THR A 344 -24.07 30.97 -23.85
C THR A 344 -24.95 31.70 -24.87
N VAL A 345 -25.16 31.12 -26.06
CA VAL A 345 -26.01 31.72 -27.10
C VAL A 345 -27.46 31.86 -26.62
N LEU A 346 -28.02 30.81 -26.00
CA LEU A 346 -29.38 30.85 -25.47
C LEU A 346 -29.55 31.89 -24.35
N ARG A 347 -28.52 32.09 -23.51
CA ARG A 347 -28.53 33.15 -22.49
C ARG A 347 -28.56 34.54 -23.11
N GLU A 348 -27.75 34.79 -24.13
CA GLU A 348 -27.77 36.06 -24.86
C GLU A 348 -29.12 36.32 -25.56
N GLU A 349 -29.74 35.28 -26.12
CA GLU A 349 -31.08 35.40 -26.73
C GLU A 349 -32.16 35.69 -25.68
N LEU A 350 -32.11 35.04 -24.51
CA LEU A 350 -33.01 35.33 -23.40
C LEU A 350 -32.88 36.79 -22.93
N GLU A 351 -31.65 37.30 -22.78
CA GLU A 351 -31.39 38.69 -22.38
C GLU A 351 -31.89 39.70 -23.43
N LYS A 352 -31.71 39.39 -24.73
CA LYS A 352 -32.28 40.18 -25.83
C LYS A 352 -33.81 40.18 -25.83
N MET A 353 -34.44 39.03 -25.54
CA MET A 353 -35.90 38.95 -25.43
C MET A 353 -36.42 39.73 -24.24
N GLU A 354 -35.74 39.65 -23.10
CA GLU A 354 -36.13 40.36 -21.88
C GLU A 354 -36.02 41.88 -22.06
N THR A 355 -34.92 42.37 -22.64
CA THR A 355 -34.76 43.80 -22.98
C THR A 355 -35.81 44.27 -23.97
N LYS A 356 -36.14 43.47 -24.99
CA LYS A 356 -37.21 43.79 -25.95
C LYS A 356 -38.58 43.86 -25.27
N LYS A 357 -38.89 42.92 -24.37
CA LYS A 357 -40.14 42.89 -23.61
C LYS A 357 -40.29 44.12 -22.71
N ILE A 358 -39.23 44.50 -21.98
CA ILE A 358 -39.20 45.69 -21.13
C ILE A 358 -39.43 46.95 -21.98
N ARG A 359 -38.75 47.06 -23.12
CA ARG A 359 -38.90 48.19 -24.05
C ARG A 359 -40.34 48.32 -24.57
N SER A 360 -40.93 47.23 -25.07
CA SER A 360 -42.31 47.25 -25.56
C SER A 360 -43.31 47.62 -24.45
N ALA A 361 -43.12 47.12 -23.23
CA ALA A 361 -43.95 47.50 -22.09
C ALA A 361 -43.83 49.00 -21.75
N GLN A 362 -42.62 49.56 -21.86
CA GLN A 362 -42.36 50.98 -21.60
C GLN A 362 -42.91 51.90 -22.69
N GLU A 363 -42.84 51.47 -23.96
CA GLU A 363 -43.47 52.17 -25.11
C GLU A 363 -44.99 52.24 -24.94
N ILE A 364 -45.64 51.11 -24.60
CA ILE A 364 -47.08 51.05 -24.32
C ILE A 364 -47.44 51.98 -23.15
N LYS A 365 -46.68 51.93 -22.05
CA LYS A 365 -46.91 52.81 -20.88
C LYS A 365 -46.78 54.29 -21.23
N SER A 366 -45.79 54.65 -22.05
CA SER A 366 -45.60 56.03 -22.51
C SER A 366 -46.78 56.51 -23.37
N SER A 367 -47.25 55.67 -24.28
CA SER A 367 -48.42 55.95 -25.12
C SER A 367 -49.68 56.19 -24.28
N TYR A 368 -49.97 55.30 -23.33
CA TYR A 368 -51.12 55.49 -22.43
C TYR A 368 -50.99 56.77 -21.59
N ASN A 369 -49.80 57.09 -21.09
CA ASN A 369 -49.58 58.33 -20.34
C ASN A 369 -49.80 59.60 -21.18
N SER A 370 -49.42 59.55 -22.47
CA SER A 370 -49.67 60.62 -23.42
C SER A 370 -51.17 60.79 -23.67
N GLU A 371 -51.89 59.70 -23.91
CA GLU A 371 -53.34 59.71 -24.12
C GLU A 371 -54.10 60.21 -22.88
N ILE A 372 -53.71 59.75 -21.68
CA ILE A 372 -54.29 60.23 -20.41
C ILE A 372 -54.06 61.73 -20.25
N SER A 373 -52.88 62.25 -20.62
CA SER A 373 -52.59 63.69 -20.55
C SER A 373 -53.46 64.48 -21.52
N GLN A 374 -53.60 64.03 -22.78
CA GLN A 374 -54.46 64.67 -23.77
C GLN A 374 -55.94 64.66 -23.36
N LEU A 375 -56.42 63.56 -22.80
CA LEU A 375 -57.79 63.45 -22.29
C LEU A 375 -58.02 64.41 -21.11
N LYS A 376 -57.05 64.55 -20.20
CA LYS A 376 -57.14 65.52 -19.09
C LYS A 376 -57.24 66.96 -19.60
N GLU A 377 -56.39 67.34 -20.56
CA GLU A 377 -56.41 68.67 -21.17
C GLU A 377 -57.74 68.92 -21.90
N THR A 378 -58.25 67.93 -22.62
CA THR A 378 -59.57 68.02 -23.29
C THR A 378 -60.70 68.21 -22.28
N ILE A 379 -60.67 67.48 -21.15
CA ILE A 379 -61.66 67.63 -20.06
C ILE A 379 -61.58 69.04 -19.45
N GLU A 380 -60.37 69.58 -19.27
CA GLU A 380 -60.16 70.93 -18.72
C GLU A 380 -60.77 72.00 -19.64
N VAL A 381 -60.45 71.96 -20.94
CA VAL A 381 -61.04 72.86 -21.95
C VAL A 381 -62.57 72.73 -22.02
N GLN A 382 -63.10 71.51 -21.91
CA GLN A 382 -64.56 71.31 -21.90
C GLN A 382 -65.22 71.88 -20.64
N ARG A 383 -64.56 71.81 -19.47
CA ARG A 383 -65.05 72.41 -18.22
C ARG A 383 -65.06 73.93 -18.30
N GLU A 384 -64.01 74.55 -18.85
CA GLU A 384 -63.96 75.99 -19.09
C GLU A 384 -65.12 76.42 -19.99
N LYS A 385 -65.31 75.75 -21.12
CA LYS A 385 -66.39 76.05 -22.06
C LYS A 385 -67.78 75.85 -21.46
N MET A 386 -67.96 74.84 -20.61
CA MET A 386 -69.22 74.62 -19.88
C MET A 386 -69.48 75.76 -18.89
N THR A 387 -68.44 76.27 -18.25
CA THR A 387 -68.51 77.41 -17.33
C THR A 387 -68.88 78.70 -18.07
N GLU A 388 -68.24 78.98 -19.21
CA GLU A 388 -68.59 80.12 -20.08
C GLU A 388 -70.05 80.07 -20.55
N ASN A 389 -70.50 78.90 -21.00
CA ASN A 389 -71.89 78.71 -21.42
C ASN A 389 -72.87 78.93 -20.28
N MET A 390 -72.52 78.50 -19.06
CA MET A 390 -73.35 78.70 -17.88
C MET A 390 -73.47 80.19 -17.53
N ILE A 391 -72.35 80.93 -17.54
CA ILE A 391 -72.33 82.39 -17.34
C ILE A 391 -73.19 83.09 -18.39
N SER A 392 -73.01 82.77 -19.68
CA SER A 392 -73.81 83.37 -20.76
C SER A 392 -75.31 83.10 -20.62
N TYR A 393 -75.67 81.91 -20.14
CA TYR A 393 -77.06 81.56 -19.89
C TYR A 393 -77.65 82.33 -18.70
N GLU A 394 -76.89 82.50 -17.62
CA GLU A 394 -77.29 83.31 -16.47
C GLU A 394 -77.48 84.79 -16.83
N GLU A 395 -76.58 85.37 -17.62
CA GLU A 395 -76.70 86.74 -18.14
C GLU A 395 -77.98 86.92 -18.95
N LYS A 396 -78.27 85.98 -19.88
CA LYS A 396 -79.52 86.00 -20.66
C LYS A 396 -80.76 85.93 -19.77
N LEU A 397 -80.74 85.07 -18.74
CA LEU A 397 -81.83 84.99 -17.77
C LEU A 397 -82.00 86.28 -16.96
N GLN A 398 -80.90 86.95 -16.61
CA GLN A 398 -80.92 88.21 -15.87
C GLN A 398 -81.48 89.34 -16.74
N ILE A 399 -81.03 89.47 -17.99
CA ILE A 399 -81.57 90.42 -18.96
C ILE A 399 -83.05 90.18 -19.19
N ASN A 400 -83.47 88.92 -19.38
CA ASN A 400 -84.88 88.59 -19.57
C ASN A 400 -85.73 88.96 -18.33
N ARG A 401 -85.21 88.71 -17.12
CA ARG A 401 -85.85 89.14 -15.87
C ARG A 401 -85.96 90.67 -15.77
N GLN A 402 -84.92 91.41 -16.15
CA GLN A 402 -84.94 92.88 -16.19
C GLN A 402 -85.97 93.40 -17.18
N ASN A 403 -86.03 92.81 -18.38
CA ASN A 403 -87.02 93.17 -19.40
C ASN A 403 -88.45 92.93 -18.90
N MET A 404 -88.73 91.74 -18.33
CA MET A 404 -90.05 91.47 -17.73
C MET A 404 -90.38 92.44 -16.59
N PHE A 405 -89.42 92.79 -15.74
CA PHE A 405 -89.64 93.75 -14.66
C PHE A 405 -89.94 95.15 -15.18
N SER A 406 -89.21 95.60 -16.20
CA SER A 406 -89.45 96.86 -16.90
C SER A 406 -90.85 96.91 -17.52
N GLU A 407 -91.24 95.83 -18.22
CA GLU A 407 -92.55 95.70 -18.84
C GLU A 407 -93.69 95.70 -17.80
N ILE A 408 -93.54 94.96 -16.70
CA ILE A 408 -94.48 95.00 -15.56
C ILE A 408 -94.58 96.42 -14.99
N THR A 409 -93.47 97.14 -14.90
CA THR A 409 -93.44 98.52 -14.37
C THR A 409 -94.17 99.47 -15.31
N GLN A 410 -93.90 99.41 -16.63
CA GLN A 410 -94.62 100.19 -17.64
C GLN A 410 -96.12 99.87 -17.66
N LEU A 411 -96.50 98.60 -17.53
CA LEU A 411 -97.90 98.18 -17.44
C LEU A 411 -98.57 98.76 -16.18
N LYS A 412 -97.88 98.74 -15.02
CA LYS A 412 -98.38 99.37 -13.79
C LYS A 412 -98.54 100.88 -13.92
N GLU A 413 -97.56 101.58 -14.52
CA GLU A 413 -97.66 103.02 -14.80
C GLU A 413 -98.83 103.33 -15.74
N THR A 414 -99.00 102.52 -16.80
CA THR A 414 -100.12 102.66 -17.73
C THR A 414 -101.46 102.46 -17.03
N ILE A 415 -101.58 101.44 -16.17
CA ILE A 415 -102.77 101.20 -15.34
C ILE A 415 -103.03 102.39 -14.40
N LEU A 416 -102.00 102.97 -13.77
CA LEU A 416 -102.12 104.16 -12.93
C LEU A 416 -102.62 105.38 -13.72
N VAL A 417 -102.07 105.64 -14.91
CA VAL A 417 -102.51 106.73 -15.79
C VAL A 417 -103.96 106.52 -16.22
N ILE A 418 -104.35 105.29 -16.59
CA ILE A 418 -105.73 104.95 -16.97
C ILE A 418 -106.67 105.12 -15.76
N ARG A 419 -106.29 104.65 -14.56
CA ARG A 419 -107.08 104.88 -13.33
C ARG A 419 -107.29 106.35 -13.05
N LYS A 420 -106.23 107.17 -13.14
CA LYS A 420 -106.31 108.62 -12.91
C LYS A 420 -107.21 109.32 -13.94
N LYS A 421 -107.21 108.84 -15.19
CA LYS A 421 -108.17 109.31 -16.23
C LYS A 421 -109.60 108.90 -15.89
N ILE A 422 -109.84 107.67 -15.46
CA ILE A 422 -111.19 107.20 -15.05
C ILE A 422 -111.70 108.03 -13.86
N GLU A 423 -110.88 108.26 -12.84
CA GLU A 423 -111.24 109.10 -11.67
C GLU A 423 -111.55 110.56 -12.04
N GLN A 424 -110.88 111.12 -13.06
CA GLN A 424 -111.20 112.46 -13.60
C GLN A 424 -112.49 112.49 -14.44
N THR A 425 -112.98 111.34 -14.91
CA THR A 425 -114.21 111.23 -15.71
C THR A 425 -115.43 110.97 -14.83
N ASP A 426 -115.25 110.30 -13.68
CA ASP A 426 -116.31 109.94 -12.71
C ASP A 426 -116.51 110.97 -11.58
N GLY A 427 -115.74 112.06 -11.55
CA GLY A 427 -115.93 113.22 -10.68
C GLY A 427 -116.68 114.36 -11.37
N LYS A 428 -117.93 114.12 -11.79
CA LYS A 428 -118.91 115.14 -12.20
C LYS A 428 -120.05 115.23 -11.22
#